data_AF-A0A0L0KN82-F1
#
_entry.id   AF-A0A0L0KN82-F1
#
_cell.length_a   1.000
_cell.length_b   1.000
_cell.length_c   1.000
_cell.angle_alpha   90.00
_cell.angle_beta   90.00
_cell.angle_gamma   90.00
#
_symmetry.space_group_name_H-M   'P 1'
#
loop_
_entity.id
_entity.type
_entity.pdbx_description
1 polymer ?
#
loop_
_entity_poly.entity_id
_entity_poly.type
_entity_poly.pdbx_seq_one_letter_code
_entity_poly.pdbx_strand_id
1 'polypeptide(L)'
;MASRASFKVRSGIPALPKLGTSWYERGTRYWLSRTRTTLGQLLTVAMLVFFCFGAYWGFVRGLPSTARLVLDVIQVIASLATMVWGWITQRRAHREALLDPPTPEETWTAKRAHNRRAPRIALSSRGLVLLAVPLLPAVATYYVGWITAWLTVREYPSEVGARRWVEEQRAAELKV
;
A
#
# COMPACT_ATOMS: atom_id res chain seq x y z
N MET A 1 -27.51 1.51 20.62
CA MET A 1 -27.60 1.85 19.19
C MET A 1 -26.38 2.66 18.78
N ALA A 2 -25.38 2.02 18.18
CA ALA A 2 -24.14 2.68 17.80
C ALA A 2 -24.38 3.62 16.60
N SER A 3 -23.90 4.86 16.73
CA SER A 3 -24.05 5.95 15.77
C SER A 3 -23.65 5.54 14.35
N ARG A 4 -24.57 5.71 13.38
CA ARG A 4 -24.39 5.66 11.90
C ARG A 4 -23.45 6.79 11.42
N ALA A 5 -22.29 6.92 12.02
CA ALA A 5 -21.35 8.00 11.74
C ALA A 5 -20.45 7.65 10.53
N SER A 6 -20.87 8.22 9.39
CA SER A 6 -20.00 8.79 8.35
C SER A 6 -19.29 7.83 7.38
N PHE A 7 -20.02 6.95 6.72
CA PHE A 7 -19.72 6.66 5.31
C PHE A 7 -20.54 7.63 4.45
N LYS A 8 -19.90 8.64 3.82
CA LYS A 8 -20.62 9.68 3.07
C LYS A 8 -21.10 9.10 1.73
N VAL A 9 -22.37 8.71 1.66
CA VAL A 9 -23.08 8.50 0.39
C VAL A 9 -23.55 9.87 -0.09
N ARG A 10 -23.14 10.29 -1.29
CA ARG A 10 -23.61 11.53 -1.92
C ARG A 10 -24.37 11.14 -3.16
N SER A 11 -25.65 11.55 -3.26
CA SER A 11 -26.53 11.24 -4.39
C SER A 11 -26.53 9.75 -4.77
N GLY A 12 -26.67 8.85 -3.78
CA GLY A 12 -26.62 7.39 -4.00
C GLY A 12 -25.22 6.82 -4.27
N ILE A 13 -24.19 7.65 -4.43
CA ILE A 13 -22.83 7.21 -4.76
C ILE A 13 -21.96 7.16 -3.50
N PRO A 14 -21.35 6.00 -3.19
CA PRO A 14 -20.47 5.83 -2.05
C PRO A 14 -19.14 6.62 -2.24
N ALA A 15 -18.75 7.48 -1.29
CA ALA A 15 -17.44 8.15 -1.34
C ALA A 15 -16.30 7.27 -0.81
N LEU A 16 -15.27 6.99 -1.60
CA LEU A 16 -14.11 6.19 -1.19
C LEU A 16 -12.98 7.02 -0.56
N PRO A 17 -12.13 6.45 0.33
CA PRO A 17 -10.96 7.15 0.85
C PRO A 17 -10.02 7.59 -0.27
N LYS A 18 -9.47 8.82 -0.16
CA LYS A 18 -8.62 9.50 -1.17
C LYS A 18 -9.29 9.84 -2.51
N LEU A 19 -10.24 9.03 -2.97
CA LEU A 19 -10.92 9.21 -4.27
C LEU A 19 -12.23 10.02 -4.16
N GLY A 20 -12.88 10.07 -3.00
CA GLY A 20 -14.19 10.69 -2.85
C GLY A 20 -15.23 9.99 -3.73
N THR A 21 -16.08 10.73 -4.44
CA THR A 21 -17.02 10.16 -5.43
C THR A 21 -16.44 10.10 -6.85
N SER A 22 -15.21 10.57 -7.06
CA SER A 22 -14.62 10.69 -8.41
C SER A 22 -14.36 9.34 -9.10
N TRP A 23 -14.34 8.24 -8.35
CA TRP A 23 -14.19 6.88 -8.90
C TRP A 23 -15.38 6.48 -9.79
N TYR A 24 -16.57 7.08 -9.58
CA TYR A 24 -17.77 6.77 -10.35
C TYR A 24 -17.69 7.33 -11.79
N GLU A 25 -17.29 8.60 -11.93
CA GLU A 25 -17.20 9.28 -13.22
C GLU A 25 -15.90 8.98 -13.98
N ARG A 26 -14.83 8.53 -13.28
CA ARG A 26 -13.47 8.32 -13.83
C ARG A 26 -12.89 9.49 -14.65
N GLY A 27 -13.38 10.71 -14.41
CA GLY A 27 -12.92 11.93 -15.09
C GLY A 27 -11.59 12.48 -14.58
N THR A 28 -11.25 13.72 -14.94
CA THR A 28 -9.95 14.36 -14.65
C THR A 28 -9.58 14.34 -13.16
N ARG A 29 -10.56 14.52 -12.26
CA ARG A 29 -10.32 14.50 -10.80
C ARG A 29 -9.87 13.13 -10.28
N TYR A 30 -10.38 12.06 -10.89
CA TYR A 30 -9.97 10.70 -10.56
C TYR A 30 -8.50 10.47 -10.90
N TRP A 31 -8.12 10.80 -12.13
CA TRP A 31 -6.74 10.67 -12.60
C TRP A 31 -5.78 11.56 -11.81
N LEU A 32 -6.19 12.79 -11.46
CA LEU A 32 -5.37 13.68 -10.63
C LEU A 32 -5.13 13.10 -9.22
N SER A 33 -6.17 12.58 -8.58
CA SER A 33 -6.04 11.94 -7.24
C SER A 33 -5.14 10.71 -7.31
N ARG A 34 -5.29 9.91 -8.37
CA ARG A 34 -4.48 8.71 -8.61
C ARG A 34 -3.01 9.08 -8.86
N THR A 35 -2.73 10.01 -9.76
CA THR A 35 -1.37 10.50 -10.04
C THR A 35 -0.72 11.09 -8.80
N ARG A 36 -1.43 11.93 -8.03
CA ARG A 36 -0.92 12.47 -6.76
C ARG A 36 -0.58 11.37 -5.77
N THR A 37 -1.42 10.34 -5.65
CA THR A 37 -1.14 9.20 -4.77
C THR A 37 0.06 8.41 -5.25
N THR A 38 0.17 8.17 -6.56
CA THR A 38 1.33 7.50 -7.17
C THR A 38 2.62 8.26 -6.90
N LEU A 39 2.66 9.56 -7.17
CA LEU A 39 3.83 10.40 -6.92
C LEU A 39 4.22 10.41 -5.44
N GLY A 40 3.24 10.50 -4.53
CA GLY A 40 3.50 10.41 -3.10
C GLY A 40 4.12 9.08 -2.68
N GLN A 41 3.65 7.96 -3.25
CA GLN A 41 4.22 6.64 -2.99
C GLN A 41 5.62 6.48 -3.58
N LEU A 42 5.86 6.97 -4.81
CA LEU A 42 7.19 6.96 -5.41
C LEU A 42 8.19 7.77 -4.57
N LEU A 43 7.79 8.94 -4.09
CA LEU A 43 8.61 9.75 -3.18
C LEU A 43 8.90 9.00 -1.88
N THR A 44 7.89 8.34 -1.31
CA THR A 44 8.04 7.56 -0.07
C THR A 44 9.02 6.39 -0.26
N VAL A 45 8.91 5.67 -1.37
CA VAL A 45 9.82 4.57 -1.74
C VAL A 45 11.22 5.10 -1.99
N ALA A 46 11.38 6.22 -2.70
CA ALA A 46 12.67 6.83 -2.96
C ALA A 46 13.37 7.24 -1.65
N MET A 47 12.64 7.87 -0.72
CA MET A 47 13.15 8.20 0.61
C MET A 47 13.54 6.93 1.38
N LEU A 48 12.68 5.90 1.40
CA LEU A 48 12.96 4.65 2.08
C LEU A 48 14.25 3.99 1.57
N VAL A 49 14.39 3.86 0.25
CA VAL A 49 15.59 3.29 -0.38
C VAL A 49 16.83 4.12 -0.05
N PHE A 50 16.73 5.45 -0.15
CA PHE A 50 17.83 6.36 0.19
C PHE A 50 18.31 6.15 1.63
N PHE A 51 17.41 6.12 2.61
CA PHE A 51 17.77 5.92 4.01
C PHE A 51 18.30 4.52 4.30
N CYS A 52 17.65 3.47 3.77
CA CYS A 52 18.09 2.09 3.98
C CYS A 52 19.45 1.82 3.37
N PHE A 53 19.70 2.31 2.15
CA PHE A 53 20.98 2.16 1.49
C PHE A 53 22.06 3.02 2.16
N GLY A 54 21.74 4.26 2.56
CA GLY A 54 22.66 5.11 3.31
C GLY A 54 23.10 4.50 4.63
N ALA A 55 22.17 3.88 5.37
CA ALA A 55 22.46 3.18 6.62
C ALA A 55 23.33 1.93 6.39
N TYR A 56 22.99 1.10 5.40
CA TYR A 56 23.78 -0.08 5.02
C TYR A 56 25.20 0.31 4.59
N TRP A 57 25.33 1.33 3.75
CA TRP A 57 26.61 1.83 3.28
C TRP A 57 27.47 2.38 4.42
N GLY A 58 26.87 3.09 5.37
CA GLY A 58 27.53 3.52 6.60
C GLY A 58 28.06 2.34 7.42
N PHE A 59 27.30 1.26 7.52
CA PHE A 59 27.68 0.03 8.23
C PHE A 59 28.85 -0.71 7.55
N VAL A 60 28.76 -0.99 6.25
CA VAL A 60 29.78 -1.81 5.56
C VAL A 60 31.11 -1.09 5.34
N ARG A 61 31.13 0.25 5.42
CA ARG A 61 32.36 1.05 5.30
C ARG A 61 33.41 0.74 6.37
N GLY A 62 32.99 0.29 7.55
CA GLY A 62 33.90 -0.08 8.64
C GLY A 62 34.46 -1.50 8.54
N LEU A 63 34.03 -2.29 7.55
CA LEU A 63 34.39 -3.70 7.44
C LEU A 63 35.61 -3.94 6.53
N PRO A 64 36.36 -5.04 6.76
CA PRO A 64 37.38 -5.50 5.82
C PRO A 64 36.80 -5.76 4.41
N SER A 65 37.61 -5.56 3.37
CA SER A 65 37.18 -5.66 1.96
C SER A 65 36.50 -6.99 1.62
N THR A 66 37.04 -8.10 2.10
CA THR A 66 36.46 -9.45 1.88
C THR A 66 35.10 -9.62 2.56
N ALA A 67 34.96 -9.17 3.79
CA ALA A 67 33.69 -9.26 4.53
C ALA A 67 32.61 -8.38 3.88
N ARG A 68 33.00 -7.19 3.42
CA ARG A 68 32.14 -6.30 2.66
C ARG A 68 31.67 -6.94 1.35
N LEU A 69 32.56 -7.53 0.57
CA LEU A 69 32.20 -8.20 -0.68
C LEU A 69 31.17 -9.32 -0.45
N VAL A 70 31.39 -10.17 0.56
CA VAL A 70 30.46 -11.25 0.91
C VAL A 70 29.09 -10.69 1.28
N LEU A 71 29.04 -9.64 2.11
CA LEU A 71 27.79 -9.00 2.49
C LEU A 71 27.10 -8.34 1.30
N ASP A 72 27.83 -7.67 0.41
CA ASP A 72 27.27 -7.03 -0.79
C ASP A 72 26.61 -8.09 -1.69
N VAL A 73 27.26 -9.24 -1.91
CA VAL A 73 26.69 -10.35 -2.71
C VAL A 73 25.42 -10.92 -2.06
N ILE A 74 25.47 -11.20 -0.76
CA ILE A 74 24.29 -11.68 -0.01
C ILE A 74 23.16 -10.65 -0.13
N GLN A 75 23.48 -9.37 -0.01
CA GLN A 75 22.49 -8.29 -0.05
C GLN A 75 21.85 -8.15 -1.43
N VAL A 76 22.61 -8.29 -2.51
CA VAL A 76 22.09 -8.27 -3.87
C VAL A 76 21.10 -9.41 -4.08
N ILE A 77 21.48 -10.64 -3.73
CA ILE A 77 20.62 -11.82 -3.89
C ILE A 77 19.36 -11.68 -3.05
N ALA A 78 19.50 -11.29 -1.77
CA ALA A 78 18.38 -11.09 -0.87
C ALA A 78 17.43 -10.01 -1.39
N SER A 79 17.96 -8.89 -1.89
CA SER A 79 17.15 -7.77 -2.40
C SER A 79 16.37 -8.13 -3.67
N LEU A 80 16.96 -8.91 -4.57
CA LEU A 80 16.26 -9.42 -5.74
C LEU A 80 15.12 -10.37 -5.34
N ALA A 81 15.42 -11.31 -4.44
CA ALA A 81 14.44 -12.27 -3.94
C ALA A 81 13.27 -11.57 -3.23
N THR A 82 13.56 -10.62 -2.34
CA THR A 82 12.52 -9.91 -1.59
C THR A 82 11.71 -8.96 -2.49
N MET A 83 12.31 -8.34 -3.50
CA MET A 83 11.58 -7.55 -4.49
C MET A 83 10.55 -8.40 -5.25
N VAL A 84 10.97 -9.56 -5.76
CA VAL A 84 10.07 -10.50 -6.44
C VAL A 84 9.00 -11.00 -5.47
N TRP A 85 9.37 -11.31 -4.24
CA TRP A 85 8.44 -11.73 -3.19
C TRP A 85 7.37 -10.66 -2.93
N GLY A 86 7.76 -9.39 -2.74
CA GLY A 86 6.83 -8.29 -2.53
C GLY A 86 5.86 -8.09 -3.70
N TRP A 87 6.35 -8.24 -4.93
CA TRP A 87 5.50 -8.23 -6.11
C TRP A 87 4.44 -9.35 -6.08
N ILE A 88 4.87 -10.60 -5.84
CA ILE A 88 3.98 -11.76 -5.80
C ILE A 88 2.96 -11.62 -4.68
N THR A 89 3.40 -11.28 -3.47
CA THR A 89 2.52 -11.06 -2.32
C THR A 89 1.45 -10.03 -2.63
N GLN A 90 1.81 -8.90 -3.27
CA GLN A 90 0.81 -7.90 -3.62
C GLN A 90 -0.16 -8.39 -4.69
N ARG A 91 0.34 -9.04 -5.75
CA ARG A 91 -0.51 -9.55 -6.82
C ARG A 91 -1.50 -10.59 -6.31
N ARG A 92 -1.04 -11.45 -5.41
CA ARG A 92 -1.89 -12.46 -4.77
C ARG A 92 -2.95 -11.82 -3.89
N ALA A 93 -2.57 -10.95 -2.96
CA ALA A 93 -3.51 -10.24 -2.10
C ALA A 93 -4.51 -9.40 -2.91
N HIS A 94 -4.06 -8.78 -4.01
CA HIS A 94 -4.93 -8.04 -4.91
C HIS A 94 -5.94 -8.95 -5.62
N ARG A 95 -5.52 -10.12 -6.12
CA ARG A 95 -6.41 -11.11 -6.72
C ARG A 95 -7.45 -11.63 -5.73
N GLU A 96 -7.00 -11.99 -4.52
CA GLU A 96 -7.88 -12.44 -3.43
C GLU A 96 -8.94 -11.38 -3.10
N ALA A 97 -8.53 -10.12 -2.97
CA ALA A 97 -9.44 -9.01 -2.73
C ALA A 97 -10.38 -8.67 -3.90
N LEU A 98 -10.13 -9.15 -5.13
CA LEU A 98 -11.07 -8.98 -6.25
C LEU A 98 -12.15 -10.06 -6.29
N LEU A 99 -11.88 -11.24 -5.71
CA LEU A 99 -12.88 -12.31 -5.60
C LEU A 99 -14.00 -11.88 -4.65
N ASP A 100 -13.62 -11.37 -3.48
CA ASP A 100 -14.52 -10.84 -2.46
C ASP A 100 -14.17 -9.36 -2.17
N PRO A 101 -14.66 -8.42 -2.99
CA PRO A 101 -14.28 -7.03 -2.88
C PRO A 101 -14.95 -6.36 -1.67
N PRO A 102 -14.20 -5.55 -0.90
CA PRO A 102 -14.71 -4.96 0.32
C PRO A 102 -15.81 -3.95 0.00
N THR A 103 -16.84 -3.94 0.84
CA THR A 103 -17.89 -2.92 0.80
C THR A 103 -17.29 -1.53 1.07
N PRO A 104 -17.99 -0.45 0.67
CA PRO A 104 -17.53 0.91 0.97
C PRO A 104 -17.36 1.17 2.47
N GLU A 105 -18.24 0.62 3.31
CA GLU A 105 -18.15 0.75 4.76
C GLU A 105 -16.89 0.06 5.32
N GLU A 106 -16.65 -1.19 4.90
CA GLU A 106 -15.44 -1.96 5.28
C GLU A 106 -14.16 -1.24 4.86
N THR A 107 -14.16 -0.61 3.68
CA THR A 107 -13.02 0.18 3.21
C THR A 107 -12.71 1.34 4.17
N TRP A 108 -13.73 2.01 4.71
CA TRP A 108 -13.56 3.09 5.68
C TRP A 108 -13.22 2.62 7.09
N THR A 109 -13.78 1.51 7.54
CA THR A 109 -13.42 0.92 8.84
C THR A 109 -11.97 0.47 8.83
N ALA A 110 -11.53 -0.23 7.77
CA ALA A 110 -10.14 -0.62 7.56
C ALA A 110 -9.21 0.59 7.52
N LYS A 111 -9.58 1.66 6.79
CA LYS A 111 -8.76 2.88 6.73
C LYS A 111 -8.63 3.58 8.08
N ARG A 112 -9.73 3.67 8.86
CA ARG A 112 -9.71 4.25 10.21
C ARG A 112 -8.87 3.41 11.16
N ALA A 113 -9.02 2.09 11.12
CA ALA A 113 -8.23 1.17 11.93
C ALA A 113 -6.73 1.31 11.61
N HIS A 114 -6.37 1.36 10.32
CA HIS A 114 -5.00 1.59 9.89
C HIS A 114 -4.44 2.94 10.39
N ASN A 115 -5.17 4.04 10.22
CA ASN A 115 -4.74 5.37 10.68
C ASN A 115 -4.55 5.43 12.21
N ARG A 116 -5.34 4.67 12.99
CA ARG A 116 -5.19 4.58 14.46
C ARG A 116 -3.97 3.74 14.86
N ARG A 117 -3.64 2.69 14.11
CA ARG A 117 -2.54 1.75 14.42
C ARG A 117 -1.18 2.25 13.91
N ALA A 118 -1.14 2.93 12.77
CA ALA A 118 0.10 3.32 12.10
C ALA A 118 1.09 4.11 12.99
N PRO A 119 0.66 5.12 13.78
CA PRO A 119 1.58 5.86 14.66
C PRO A 119 2.19 4.97 15.76
N ARG A 120 1.39 4.04 16.30
CA ARG A 120 1.83 3.13 17.37
C ARG A 120 2.89 2.15 16.87
N ILE A 121 2.69 1.60 15.67
CA ILE A 121 3.64 0.67 15.03
C ILE A 121 4.94 1.39 14.64
N ALA A 122 4.84 2.62 14.15
CA ALA A 122 6.01 3.44 13.82
C ALA A 122 6.86 3.77 15.06
N LEU A 123 6.23 3.90 16.23
CA LEU A 123 6.94 4.19 17.48
C LEU A 123 7.62 2.94 18.07
N SER A 124 6.96 1.76 18.00
CA SER A 124 7.45 0.52 18.61
C SER A 124 8.58 -0.16 17.82
N SER A 125 8.81 0.21 16.56
CA SER A 125 9.81 -0.43 15.68
C SER A 125 11.21 0.17 15.76
N ARG A 126 11.38 1.33 16.41
CA ARG A 126 12.62 2.12 16.36
C ARG A 126 13.87 1.39 16.89
N GLY A 127 13.74 0.58 17.96
CA GLY A 127 14.88 -0.16 18.53
C GLY A 127 15.32 -1.36 17.69
N LEU A 128 14.36 -2.10 17.11
CA LEU A 128 14.63 -3.28 16.27
C LEU A 128 15.28 -2.93 14.94
N VAL A 129 14.96 -1.75 14.37
CA VAL A 129 15.53 -1.28 13.11
C VAL A 129 17.04 -1.09 13.17
N LEU A 130 17.59 -0.69 14.33
CA LEU A 130 19.03 -0.48 14.51
C LEU A 130 19.83 -1.79 14.59
N LEU A 131 19.22 -2.86 15.12
CA LEU A 131 19.86 -4.19 15.15
C LEU A 131 19.81 -4.89 13.78
N ALA A 132 18.90 -4.46 12.90
CA ALA A 132 18.65 -5.05 11.60
C ALA A 132 19.24 -4.25 10.43
N VAL A 133 20.20 -3.32 10.67
CA VAL A 133 20.79 -2.47 9.62
C VAL A 133 21.24 -3.25 8.36
N PRO A 134 21.89 -4.42 8.47
CA PRO A 134 22.27 -5.20 7.30
C PRO A 134 21.07 -5.64 6.46
N LEU A 135 19.91 -5.86 7.07
CA LEU A 135 18.70 -6.36 6.41
C LEU A 135 17.89 -5.25 5.73
N LEU A 136 18.17 -3.98 6.02
CA LEU A 136 17.34 -2.85 5.57
C LEU A 136 17.18 -2.76 4.05
N PRO A 137 18.23 -2.95 3.21
CA PRO A 137 18.04 -2.89 1.76
C PRO A 137 17.11 -4.00 1.22
N ALA A 138 17.13 -5.19 1.83
CA ALA A 138 16.25 -6.29 1.44
C ALA A 138 14.78 -6.00 1.81
N VAL A 139 14.55 -5.38 2.97
CA VAL A 139 13.21 -4.93 3.39
C VAL A 139 12.72 -3.78 2.50
N ALA A 140 13.59 -2.83 2.15
CA ALA A 140 13.23 -1.73 1.25
C ALA A 140 12.83 -2.23 -0.13
N THR A 141 13.57 -3.19 -0.68
CA THR A 141 13.28 -3.77 -2.00
C THR A 141 12.04 -4.66 -2.01
N TYR A 142 11.70 -5.34 -0.91
CA TYR A 142 10.37 -5.93 -0.73
C TYR A 142 9.27 -4.88 -0.92
N TYR A 143 9.38 -3.75 -0.23
CA TYR A 143 8.40 -2.68 -0.31
C TYR A 143 8.33 -2.05 -1.71
N VAL A 144 9.47 -1.91 -2.40
CA VAL A 144 9.54 -1.48 -3.81
C VAL A 144 8.72 -2.43 -4.70
N GLY A 145 8.95 -3.75 -4.60
CA GLY A 145 8.22 -4.73 -5.39
C GLY A 145 6.71 -4.69 -5.10
N TRP A 146 6.35 -4.56 -3.82
CA TRP A 146 4.98 -4.45 -3.35
C TRP A 146 4.26 -3.21 -3.91
N ILE A 147 4.87 -2.02 -3.81
CA ILE A 147 4.32 -0.77 -4.34
C ILE A 147 4.25 -0.78 -5.86
N THR A 148 5.27 -1.32 -6.54
CA THR A 148 5.28 -1.42 -8.02
C THR A 148 4.13 -2.29 -8.51
N ALA A 149 3.88 -3.43 -7.86
CA ALA A 149 2.73 -4.27 -8.16
C ALA A 149 1.40 -3.54 -7.92
N TRP A 150 1.30 -2.75 -6.85
CA TRP A 150 0.11 -1.96 -6.53
C TRP A 150 -0.16 -0.84 -7.55
N LEU A 151 0.87 -0.11 -7.97
CA LEU A 151 0.75 1.02 -8.90
C LEU A 151 0.36 0.59 -10.32
N THR A 152 0.72 -0.63 -10.71
CA THR A 152 0.44 -1.19 -12.04
C THR A 152 -0.91 -1.90 -12.13
N VAL A 153 -1.69 -1.93 -11.06
CA VAL A 153 -3.07 -2.42 -11.09
C VAL A 153 -3.96 -1.44 -11.86
N ARG A 154 -4.91 -1.93 -12.65
CA ARG A 154 -5.88 -1.08 -13.38
C ARG A 154 -6.99 -0.55 -12.48
N GLU A 155 -7.58 -1.40 -11.65
CA GLU A 155 -8.72 -1.05 -10.77
C GLU A 155 -8.47 -1.54 -9.35
N TYR A 156 -8.77 -0.71 -8.35
CA TYR A 156 -8.61 -1.12 -6.96
C TYR A 156 -9.80 -1.95 -6.47
N PRO A 157 -9.60 -2.94 -5.56
CA PRO A 157 -10.69 -3.75 -5.02
C PRO A 157 -11.81 -2.91 -4.39
N SER A 158 -11.47 -1.80 -3.74
CA SER A 158 -12.44 -0.85 -3.18
C SER A 158 -13.31 -0.16 -4.24
N GLU A 159 -12.80 0.05 -5.46
CA GLU A 159 -13.59 0.60 -6.57
C GLU A 159 -14.55 -0.45 -7.14
N VAL A 160 -14.13 -1.72 -7.18
CA VAL A 160 -14.97 -2.85 -7.60
C VAL A 160 -16.09 -3.08 -6.59
N GLY A 161 -15.76 -3.12 -5.30
CA GLY A 161 -16.75 -3.30 -4.23
C GLY A 161 -17.73 -2.14 -4.15
N ALA A 162 -17.29 -0.90 -4.35
CA ALA A 162 -18.17 0.26 -4.42
C ALA A 162 -19.16 0.20 -5.59
N ARG A 163 -18.75 -0.36 -6.74
CA ARG A 163 -19.61 -0.53 -7.90
C ARG A 163 -20.67 -1.61 -7.68
N ARG A 164 -20.26 -2.79 -7.18
CA ARG A 164 -21.17 -3.88 -6.82
C ARG A 164 -22.22 -3.40 -5.82
N TRP A 165 -21.81 -2.64 -4.81
CA TRP A 165 -22.72 -2.03 -3.84
C TRP A 165 -23.76 -1.11 -4.49
N VAL A 166 -23.37 -0.26 -5.45
CA VAL A 166 -24.33 0.60 -6.17
C VAL A 166 -25.30 -0.23 -7.03
N GLU A 167 -24.82 -1.27 -7.69
CA GLU A 167 -25.64 -2.19 -8.51
C GLU A 167 -26.67 -2.93 -7.66
N GLU A 168 -26.27 -3.43 -6.49
CA GLU A 168 -27.17 -4.09 -5.53
C GLU A 168 -28.26 -3.15 -5.01
N GLN A 169 -27.90 -1.92 -4.65
CA GLN A 169 -28.86 -0.93 -4.17
C GLN A 169 -29.86 -0.53 -5.26
N ARG A 170 -29.39 -0.36 -6.50
CA ARG A 170 -30.27 -0.09 -7.65
C ARG A 170 -31.20 -1.26 -7.95
N ALA A 171 -30.70 -2.49 -7.85
CA ALA A 171 -31.50 -3.69 -8.04
C ALA A 171 -32.56 -3.87 -6.93
N ALA A 172 -32.27 -3.42 -5.70
CA ALA A 172 -33.23 -3.40 -4.61
C ALA A 172 -34.34 -2.35 -4.84
N GLU A 173 -33.99 -1.15 -5.31
CA GLU A 173 -34.96 -0.09 -5.64
C GLU A 173 -35.93 -0.48 -6.76
N LEU A 174 -35.48 -1.27 -7.75
CA LEU A 174 -36.31 -1.73 -8.88
C LEU A 174 -37.25 -2.90 -8.52
N LYS A 175 -37.05 -3.55 -7.36
CA LYS A 175 -37.90 -4.65 -6.87
C LYS A 175 -39.02 -4.17 -5.94
N VAL A 176 -39.03 -2.89 -5.59
CA VAL A 176 -40.06 -2.20 -4.80
C VAL A 176 -41.03 -1.51 -5.75
#